data_AF-U5Q6U5-F1
#
_entry.id   AF-U5Q6U5-F1
#
_cell.length_a   1.000
_cell.length_b   1.000
_cell.length_c   1.000
_cell.angle_alpha   90.00
_cell.angle_beta   90.00
_cell.angle_gamma   90.00
#
_symmetry.space_group_name_H-M   'P 1'
#
loop_
_entity.id
_entity.type
_entity.pdbx_description
1 polymer ?
#
loop_
_entity_poly.entity_id
_entity_poly.type
_entity_poly.pdbx_seq_one_letter_code
_entity_poly.pdbx_strand_id
1 'polypeptide(L)'
;MRQEFRATLGAYIESDINMEEAVRYEFGPDFRLAEWNDIKQIRDIDRWIVSTKLIPGRKYFVQRNGRFIQSGNRVYFFLFSPNGRVPAGFLVHDKFAGKFFLGSWYGDYCHILASKGESYRDDMRRDDPPRGDNGSEGRGENDRNRPGEWGGIRVTMDRYSDRVDLNEQIRRDFRSKCEIADWEDLKRIRDIDEWAFANKLQSGQTAFIARNGKLKYSNTRYYFVHYAPNGKLPAGFLVHEKIGGKLFLGSWSGVERPAIVKEVR
;
A
#
# COMPACT_ATOMS: atom_id res chain seq x y z
N MET A 1 -20.69 -19.37 8.39
CA MET A 1 -19.31 -19.19 7.89
C MET A 1 -18.78 -17.85 8.38
N ARG A 2 -17.59 -17.80 8.97
CA ARG A 2 -16.89 -16.55 9.30
C ARG A 2 -15.85 -16.32 8.21
N GLN A 3 -16.24 -15.61 7.15
CA GLN A 3 -15.28 -15.16 6.15
C GLN A 3 -14.56 -13.95 6.70
N GLU A 4 -13.22 -13.98 6.67
CA GLU A 4 -12.39 -12.90 7.18
C GLU A 4 -12.07 -11.93 6.06
N PHE A 5 -12.29 -10.64 6.30
CA PHE A 5 -11.98 -9.56 5.36
C PHE A 5 -10.96 -8.60 5.94
N ARG A 6 -10.01 -8.18 5.10
CA ARG A 6 -8.99 -7.18 5.45
C ARG A 6 -8.85 -6.20 4.32
N ALA A 7 -8.60 -4.94 4.63
CA ALA A 7 -8.29 -3.93 3.63
C ALA A 7 -6.78 -3.66 3.64
N THR A 8 -6.15 -3.58 2.47
CA THR A 8 -4.74 -3.22 2.36
C THR A 8 -4.49 -1.85 2.96
N LEU A 9 -3.35 -1.71 3.62
CA LEU A 9 -2.89 -0.41 4.10
C LEU A 9 -2.50 0.50 2.93
N GLY A 10 -1.92 -0.08 1.86
CA GLY A 10 -1.58 0.62 0.63
C GLY A 10 -2.78 0.86 -0.30
N ALA A 11 -2.69 1.92 -1.10
CA ALA A 11 -3.59 2.20 -2.22
C ALA A 11 -2.81 2.06 -3.56
N TYR A 12 -3.49 1.54 -4.57
CA TYR A 12 -2.90 1.11 -5.84
C TYR A 12 -3.73 1.63 -7.02
N ILE A 13 -3.14 1.73 -8.20
CA ILE A 13 -3.86 2.00 -9.44
C ILE A 13 -3.95 0.71 -10.27
N GLU A 14 -5.02 0.55 -11.05
CA GLU A 14 -5.33 -0.71 -11.74
C GLU A 14 -4.30 -1.13 -12.79
N SER A 15 -3.52 -0.19 -13.33
CA SER A 15 -2.53 -0.45 -14.38
C SER A 15 -1.17 -0.93 -13.86
N ASP A 16 -0.90 -0.77 -12.56
CA ASP A 16 0.49 -0.76 -12.06
C ASP A 16 0.79 -1.90 -11.08
N ILE A 17 -0.16 -2.81 -10.80
CA ILE A 17 0.06 -3.92 -9.85
C ILE A 17 -0.70 -5.20 -10.19
N ASN A 18 -0.09 -6.34 -9.86
CA ASN A 18 -0.80 -7.60 -9.69
C ASN A 18 -1.49 -7.62 -8.31
N MET A 19 -2.80 -7.39 -8.28
CA MET A 19 -3.54 -7.24 -7.01
C MET A 19 -3.56 -8.52 -6.17
N GLU A 20 -3.58 -9.70 -6.80
CA GLU A 20 -3.49 -10.98 -6.08
C GLU A 20 -2.15 -11.10 -5.37
N GLU A 21 -1.05 -10.69 -6.01
CA GLU A 21 0.27 -10.66 -5.39
C GLU A 21 0.34 -9.65 -4.24
N ALA A 22 -0.25 -8.46 -4.40
CA ALA A 22 -0.32 -7.46 -3.34
C ALA A 22 -1.05 -7.98 -2.09
N VAL A 23 -2.19 -8.65 -2.29
CA VAL A 23 -2.97 -9.27 -1.22
C VAL A 23 -2.19 -10.38 -0.53
N ARG A 24 -1.57 -11.29 -1.31
CA ARG A 24 -0.80 -12.40 -0.75
C ARG A 24 0.43 -11.92 0.01
N TYR A 25 1.07 -10.85 -0.47
CA TYR A 25 2.22 -10.25 0.21
C TYR A 25 1.81 -9.62 1.56
N GLU A 26 0.69 -8.90 1.61
CA GLU A 26 0.27 -8.20 2.83
C GLU A 26 -0.39 -9.12 3.88
N PHE A 27 -1.18 -10.10 3.43
CA PHE A 27 -2.02 -10.91 4.32
C PHE A 27 -1.66 -12.40 4.34
N GLY A 28 -0.78 -12.85 3.46
CA GLY A 28 -0.37 -14.25 3.32
C GLY A 28 -1.11 -15.00 2.22
N PRO A 29 -0.67 -16.22 1.89
CA PRO A 29 -1.14 -16.98 0.71
C PRO A 29 -2.61 -17.41 0.78
N ASP A 30 -3.21 -17.45 1.97
CA ASP A 30 -4.62 -17.81 2.17
C ASP A 30 -5.60 -16.69 1.78
N PHE A 31 -5.08 -15.48 1.55
CA PHE A 31 -5.88 -14.32 1.16
C PHE A 31 -5.88 -14.14 -0.35
N ARG A 32 -7.03 -13.72 -0.86
CA ARG A 32 -7.29 -13.38 -2.26
C ARG A 32 -8.07 -12.08 -2.34
N LEU A 33 -8.20 -11.52 -3.54
CA LEU A 33 -9.08 -10.37 -3.75
C LEU A 33 -10.51 -10.70 -3.28
N ALA A 34 -11.14 -9.80 -2.55
CA ALA A 34 -12.48 -10.03 -2.04
C ALA A 34 -13.48 -10.15 -3.19
N GLU A 35 -14.35 -11.16 -3.09
CA GLU A 35 -15.39 -11.39 -4.07
C GLU A 35 -16.64 -10.57 -3.77
N TRP A 36 -17.21 -10.01 -4.83
CA TRP A 36 -18.40 -9.17 -4.78
C TRP A 36 -19.56 -9.86 -4.05
N ASN A 37 -19.79 -11.14 -4.36
CA ASN A 37 -20.90 -11.90 -3.80
C ASN A 37 -20.64 -12.29 -2.34
N ASP A 38 -19.39 -12.39 -1.92
CA ASP A 38 -19.02 -12.68 -0.54
C ASP A 38 -19.33 -11.47 0.36
N ILE A 39 -19.03 -10.26 -0.13
CA ILE A 39 -19.34 -9.01 0.56
C ILE A 39 -20.85 -8.85 0.79
N LYS A 40 -21.68 -9.28 -0.17
CA LYS A 40 -23.14 -9.22 -0.05
C LYS A 40 -23.73 -10.15 1.01
N GLN A 41 -22.98 -11.16 1.44
CA GLN A 41 -23.45 -12.14 2.43
C GLN A 41 -23.18 -11.71 3.88
N ILE A 42 -22.51 -10.57 4.07
CA ILE A 42 -22.17 -10.05 5.40
C ILE A 42 -23.46 -9.61 6.11
N ARG A 43 -23.76 -10.26 7.24
CA ARG A 43 -24.98 -10.00 8.02
C ARG A 43 -24.80 -8.90 9.06
N ASP A 44 -23.68 -8.92 9.78
CA ASP A 44 -23.36 -7.96 10.83
C ASP A 44 -22.45 -6.86 10.27
N ILE A 45 -23.09 -5.88 9.63
CA ILE A 45 -22.41 -4.80 8.92
C ILE A 45 -21.57 -3.93 9.86
N ASP A 46 -22.10 -3.58 11.04
CA ASP A 46 -21.42 -2.65 11.93
C ASP A 46 -20.18 -3.27 12.56
N ARG A 47 -20.26 -4.55 12.95
CA ARG A 47 -19.09 -5.30 13.38
C ARG A 47 -18.05 -5.44 12.27
N TRP A 48 -18.50 -5.68 11.04
CA TRP A 48 -17.61 -5.81 9.89
C TRP A 48 -16.83 -4.51 9.60
N ILE A 49 -17.50 -3.36 9.65
CA ILE A 49 -16.87 -2.03 9.51
C ILE A 49 -15.74 -1.86 10.53
N VAL A 50 -16.01 -2.20 11.80
CA VAL A 50 -15.02 -2.09 12.88
C VAL A 50 -13.86 -3.05 12.68
N SER A 51 -14.13 -4.32 12.35
CA SER A 51 -13.08 -5.34 12.22
C SER A 51 -12.18 -5.11 11.01
N THR A 52 -12.75 -4.68 9.89
CA THR A 52 -12.01 -4.42 8.64
C THR A 52 -11.43 -3.01 8.59
N LYS A 53 -11.78 -2.15 9.56
CA LYS A 53 -11.33 -0.75 9.67
C LYS A 53 -11.64 0.04 8.40
N LEU A 54 -12.87 -0.12 7.89
CA LEU A 54 -13.32 0.58 6.70
C LEU A 54 -13.42 2.09 6.98
N ILE A 55 -12.90 2.90 6.07
CA ILE A 55 -12.88 4.35 6.21
C ILE A 55 -13.94 4.97 5.29
N PRO A 56 -14.83 5.84 5.82
CA PRO A 56 -15.82 6.54 5.01
C PRO A 56 -15.22 7.25 3.80
N GLY A 57 -15.87 7.10 2.65
CA GLY A 57 -15.46 7.70 1.38
C GLY A 57 -14.35 6.95 0.64
N ARG A 58 -13.74 5.92 1.24
CA ARG A 58 -12.70 5.12 0.56
C ARG A 58 -13.31 4.07 -0.37
N LYS A 59 -12.59 3.87 -1.48
CA LYS A 59 -12.85 2.82 -2.48
C LYS A 59 -11.85 1.68 -2.29
N TYR A 60 -12.33 0.47 -2.50
CA TYR A 60 -11.58 -0.76 -2.37
C TYR A 60 -11.76 -1.59 -3.63
N PHE A 61 -10.68 -2.04 -4.26
CA PHE A 61 -10.74 -3.00 -5.34
C PHE A 61 -11.35 -4.31 -4.84
N VAL A 62 -12.21 -4.86 -5.68
CA VAL A 62 -12.86 -6.16 -5.50
C VAL A 62 -12.90 -6.87 -6.84
N GLN A 63 -13.16 -8.18 -6.83
CA GLN A 63 -13.47 -8.93 -8.04
C GLN A 63 -14.95 -9.30 -8.07
N ARG A 64 -15.44 -9.59 -9.28
CA ARG A 64 -16.78 -10.12 -9.50
C ARG A 64 -16.67 -11.34 -10.40
N ASN A 65 -17.00 -12.51 -9.88
CA ASN A 65 -16.94 -13.79 -10.60
C ASN A 65 -15.52 -14.10 -11.12
N GLY A 66 -14.51 -13.91 -10.29
CA GLY A 66 -13.10 -14.08 -10.62
C GLY A 66 -12.53 -13.05 -11.57
N ARG A 67 -13.31 -12.01 -11.94
CA ARG A 67 -12.89 -10.95 -12.85
C ARG A 67 -12.76 -9.63 -12.13
N PHE A 68 -11.58 -9.04 -12.24
CA PHE A 68 -11.25 -7.72 -11.71
C PHE A 68 -11.65 -6.59 -12.67
N ILE A 69 -11.46 -6.80 -13.97
CA ILE A 69 -11.80 -5.83 -15.03
C ILE A 69 -13.26 -6.02 -15.43
N GLN A 70 -14.02 -4.92 -15.42
CA GLN A 70 -15.40 -4.88 -15.87
C GLN A 70 -15.48 -4.70 -17.40
N SER A 71 -14.74 -3.74 -17.95
CA SER A 71 -14.62 -3.50 -19.40
C SER A 71 -13.53 -2.45 -19.70
N GLY A 72 -12.68 -2.66 -20.71
CA GLY A 72 -11.59 -1.72 -21.01
C GLY A 72 -10.70 -1.48 -19.79
N ASN A 73 -10.52 -0.22 -19.40
CA ASN A 73 -9.74 0.17 -18.21
C ASN A 73 -10.61 0.31 -16.94
N ARG A 74 -11.89 -0.08 -17.00
CA ARG A 74 -12.83 0.07 -15.89
C ARG A 74 -12.84 -1.19 -15.03
N VAL A 75 -12.66 -1.02 -13.73
CA VAL A 75 -12.49 -2.11 -12.77
C VAL A 75 -13.50 -2.04 -11.64
N TYR A 76 -13.70 -3.15 -10.92
CA TYR A 76 -14.73 -3.24 -9.88
C TYR A 76 -14.26 -2.70 -8.53
N PHE A 77 -15.17 -2.01 -7.84
CA PHE A 77 -14.92 -1.40 -6.54
C PHE A 77 -16.06 -1.64 -5.55
N PHE A 78 -15.67 -1.70 -4.29
CA PHE A 78 -16.51 -1.48 -3.12
C PHE A 78 -16.25 -0.08 -2.55
N LEU A 79 -17.32 0.68 -2.30
CA LEU A 79 -17.28 1.99 -1.66
C LEU A 79 -18.08 1.95 -0.36
N PHE A 80 -17.44 2.37 0.73
CA PHE A 80 -18.11 2.66 1.98
C PHE A 80 -18.48 4.14 2.06
N SER A 81 -19.78 4.46 2.02
CA SER A 81 -20.29 5.83 2.09
C SER A 81 -21.47 5.92 3.08
N PRO A 82 -21.23 6.31 4.35
CA PRO A 82 -22.28 6.36 5.38
C PRO A 82 -23.37 7.40 5.11
N ASN A 83 -23.08 8.44 4.33
CA ASN A 83 -24.06 9.47 3.96
C ASN A 83 -24.79 9.18 2.63
N GLY A 84 -24.53 8.02 2.02
CA GLY A 84 -25.12 7.62 0.75
C GLY A 84 -24.65 8.41 -0.47
N ARG A 85 -23.65 9.30 -0.33
CA ARG A 85 -23.10 10.07 -1.46
C ARG A 85 -22.05 9.25 -2.18
N VAL A 86 -22.13 9.22 -3.50
CA VAL A 86 -21.20 8.50 -4.36
C VAL A 86 -20.44 9.53 -5.22
N PRO A 87 -19.12 9.39 -5.43
CA PRO A 87 -18.35 10.28 -6.29
C PRO A 87 -18.91 10.34 -7.72
N ALA A 88 -18.93 11.54 -8.31
CA ALA A 88 -19.41 11.76 -9.67
C ALA A 88 -18.57 10.98 -10.69
N GLY A 89 -19.17 10.07 -11.47
CA GLY A 89 -18.47 9.18 -12.42
C GLY A 89 -18.43 7.70 -12.00
N PHE A 90 -18.87 7.40 -10.77
CA PHE A 90 -18.86 6.05 -10.22
C PHE A 90 -20.13 5.37 -10.66
N LEU A 91 -19.96 4.32 -11.45
CA LEU A 91 -21.09 3.55 -11.93
C LEU A 91 -21.51 2.58 -10.83
N VAL A 92 -22.59 2.91 -10.12
CA VAL A 92 -23.18 2.02 -9.11
C VAL A 92 -23.90 0.88 -9.84
N HIS A 93 -23.50 -0.36 -9.54
CA HIS A 93 -24.18 -1.57 -10.03
C HIS A 93 -25.08 -2.18 -8.97
N ASP A 94 -24.74 -1.99 -7.69
CA ASP A 94 -25.48 -2.54 -6.57
C ASP A 94 -25.31 -1.67 -5.31
N LYS A 95 -26.29 -1.71 -4.41
CA LYS A 95 -26.29 -0.99 -3.14
C LYS A 95 -26.89 -1.88 -2.06
N PHE A 96 -26.26 -1.93 -0.90
CA PHE A 96 -26.80 -2.64 0.25
C PHE A 96 -26.52 -1.91 1.57
N ALA A 97 -27.32 -2.24 2.59
CA ALA A 97 -27.25 -1.65 3.94
C ALA A 97 -27.33 -0.10 4.00
N GLY A 98 -27.83 0.55 2.95
CA GLY A 98 -27.95 2.01 2.87
C GLY A 98 -26.63 2.79 2.69
N LYS A 99 -25.48 2.16 2.98
CA LYS A 99 -24.16 2.80 3.09
C LYS A 99 -23.04 2.14 2.28
N PHE A 100 -23.34 1.05 1.58
CA PHE A 100 -22.38 0.35 0.75
C PHE A 100 -22.79 0.31 -0.70
N PHE A 101 -21.82 0.58 -1.55
CA PHE A 101 -22.00 0.68 -2.98
C PHE A 101 -20.98 -0.21 -3.65
N LEU A 102 -21.45 -1.10 -4.52
CA LEU A 102 -20.60 -1.90 -5.38
C LEU A 102 -20.74 -1.34 -6.79
N GLY A 103 -19.60 -1.03 -7.40
CA GLY A 103 -19.57 -0.24 -8.61
C GLY A 103 -18.36 -0.52 -9.48
N SER A 104 -18.20 0.32 -10.51
CA SER A 104 -16.97 0.33 -11.31
C SER A 104 -16.50 1.75 -11.64
N TRP A 105 -15.18 1.90 -11.75
CA TRP A 105 -14.47 3.18 -11.95
C TRP A 105 -13.13 2.93 -12.71
N TYR A 106 -12.36 3.98 -13.04
CA TYR A 106 -11.03 3.89 -13.66
C TYR A 106 -10.08 5.01 -13.18
N GLY A 107 -8.76 4.77 -13.16
CA GLY A 107 -7.74 5.79 -13.00
C GLY A 107 -7.67 6.45 -11.63
N ASP A 108 -7.85 5.68 -10.55
CA ASP A 108 -7.73 6.20 -9.19
C ASP A 108 -6.98 5.26 -8.26
N TYR A 109 -6.23 5.82 -7.31
CA TYR A 109 -5.51 5.08 -6.30
C TYR A 109 -6.47 4.56 -5.23
N CYS A 110 -6.70 3.25 -5.19
CA CYS A 110 -7.66 2.61 -4.30
C CYS A 110 -7.02 1.51 -3.47
N HIS A 111 -7.52 1.31 -2.25
CA HIS A 111 -7.13 0.18 -1.43
C HIS A 111 -7.65 -1.12 -2.06
N ILE A 112 -7.19 -2.27 -1.59
CA ILE A 112 -7.73 -3.56 -1.99
C ILE A 112 -8.49 -4.15 -0.80
N LEU A 113 -9.70 -4.63 -1.03
CA LEU A 113 -10.38 -5.48 -0.05
C LEU A 113 -9.97 -6.93 -0.34
N ALA A 114 -9.38 -7.59 0.65
CA ALA A 114 -8.99 -8.99 0.61
C ALA A 114 -9.95 -9.83 1.44
N SER A 115 -10.10 -11.09 1.05
CA SER A 115 -10.84 -12.10 1.82
C SER A 115 -9.98 -13.35 2.01
N LYS A 116 -10.06 -13.95 3.19
CA LYS A 116 -9.47 -15.27 3.44
C LYS A 116 -10.41 -16.31 2.85
N GLY A 117 -9.94 -17.07 1.86
CA GLY A 117 -10.68 -18.21 1.34
C GLY A 117 -10.57 -19.38 2.30
N GLU A 118 -11.67 -20.09 2.57
CA GLU A 118 -11.51 -21.53 2.83
C GLU A 118 -11.06 -22.13 1.50
N SER A 119 -9.98 -22.91 1.53
CA SER A 119 -9.41 -23.51 0.33
C SER A 119 -10.52 -24.22 -0.45
N TYR A 120 -10.81 -23.73 -1.65
CA TYR A 120 -11.37 -24.58 -2.68
C TYR A 120 -10.35 -25.71 -2.85
N ARG A 121 -10.63 -26.85 -2.21
CA ARG A 121 -9.98 -28.11 -2.51
C ARG A 121 -10.23 -28.35 -3.99
N ASP A 122 -9.21 -28.13 -4.79
CA ASP A 122 -9.22 -28.46 -6.20
C ASP A 122 -9.25 -29.98 -6.31
N ASP A 123 -10.42 -30.50 -6.64
CA ASP A 123 -10.74 -31.90 -6.86
C ASP A 123 -10.29 -32.32 -8.28
N MET A 124 -9.12 -31.84 -8.73
CA MET A 124 -8.47 -32.32 -9.95
C MET A 124 -7.54 -33.48 -9.62
N ARG A 125 -8.14 -34.67 -9.68
CA ARG A 125 -7.52 -35.98 -9.69
C ARG A 125 -6.41 -36.12 -10.75
N ARG A 126 -5.36 -36.83 -10.32
CA ARG A 126 -4.51 -37.80 -11.05
C ARG A 126 -3.45 -37.21 -11.99
N ASP A 127 -2.20 -37.18 -11.53
CA ASP A 127 -1.26 -38.27 -11.78
C ASP A 127 -0.01 -38.11 -10.89
N ASP A 128 0.17 -39.04 -9.95
CA ASP A 128 1.45 -39.24 -9.27
C ASP A 128 2.46 -39.86 -10.24
N PRO A 129 3.75 -39.49 -10.11
CA PRO A 129 4.77 -40.51 -9.97
C PRO A 129 5.58 -40.36 -8.67
N PRO A 130 6.20 -41.44 -8.19
CA PRO A 130 6.41 -41.67 -6.77
C PRO A 130 7.69 -41.04 -6.19
N ARG A 131 7.55 -40.63 -4.93
CA ARG A 131 8.53 -40.64 -3.81
C ARG A 131 10.02 -40.63 -4.17
N GLY A 132 10.66 -39.53 -3.78
CA GLY A 132 12.05 -39.49 -3.32
C GLY A 132 12.10 -38.90 -1.91
N ASP A 133 12.39 -39.75 -0.93
CA ASP A 133 12.68 -39.42 0.46
C ASP A 133 14.12 -38.91 0.57
N ASN A 134 14.37 -37.87 1.38
CA ASN A 134 15.54 -37.76 2.28
C ASN A 134 15.71 -36.34 2.88
N GLY A 135 15.94 -36.31 4.20
CA GLY A 135 16.78 -35.31 4.87
C GLY A 135 16.07 -34.06 5.38
N SER A 136 15.30 -34.13 6.47
CA SER A 136 15.73 -33.64 7.80
C SER A 136 16.74 -32.48 7.80
N GLU A 137 16.30 -31.28 8.24
CA GLU A 137 16.89 -30.49 9.35
C GLU A 137 16.19 -29.13 9.51
N GLY A 138 15.94 -28.71 10.76
CA GLY A 138 15.76 -27.30 11.11
C GLY A 138 14.33 -26.76 11.29
N ARG A 139 13.67 -27.10 12.41
CA ARG A 139 12.76 -26.15 13.07
C ARG A 139 13.61 -25.00 13.64
N GLY A 140 13.28 -23.75 13.31
CA GLY A 140 13.88 -22.58 13.95
C GLY A 140 13.35 -21.26 13.39
N GLU A 141 12.26 -20.78 14.00
CA GLU A 141 11.92 -19.36 14.17
C GLU A 141 11.59 -18.47 12.96
N ASN A 142 10.31 -18.07 12.91
CA ASN A 142 9.80 -16.72 12.62
C ASN A 142 10.81 -15.66 12.12
N ASP A 143 11.01 -15.57 10.80
CA ASP A 143 11.66 -14.41 10.15
C ASP A 143 10.60 -13.42 9.61
N ARG A 144 9.55 -13.18 10.43
CA ARG A 144 8.54 -12.13 10.20
C ARG A 144 9.01 -10.90 10.96
N ASN A 145 9.15 -9.77 10.27
CA ASN A 145 9.90 -8.57 10.69
C ASN A 145 11.42 -8.80 10.60
N ARG A 146 12.10 -8.14 9.66
CA ARG A 146 13.52 -7.78 9.82
C ARG A 146 13.61 -6.32 10.32
N PRO A 147 13.50 -6.07 11.63
CA PRO A 147 13.98 -4.82 12.20
C PRO A 147 15.51 -4.93 12.26
N GLY A 148 16.21 -4.47 11.23
CA GLY A 148 17.68 -4.52 11.29
C GLY A 148 18.47 -4.09 10.06
N GLU A 149 18.01 -4.39 8.84
CA GLU A 149 18.93 -4.32 7.68
C GLU A 149 19.31 -2.90 7.24
N TRP A 150 18.45 -1.91 7.48
CA TRP A 150 18.70 -0.51 7.11
C TRP A 150 18.43 0.47 8.26
N GLY A 151 18.66 0.05 9.51
CA GLY A 151 18.44 0.90 10.69
C GLY A 151 16.98 1.34 10.90
N GLY A 152 16.02 0.53 10.42
CA GLY A 152 14.59 0.84 10.52
C GLY A 152 14.09 1.89 9.52
N ILE A 153 14.91 2.30 8.54
CA ILE A 153 14.54 3.29 7.53
C ILE A 153 13.56 2.69 6.52
N ARG A 154 12.41 3.34 6.34
CA ARG A 154 11.35 2.90 5.42
C ARG A 154 10.50 4.05 4.88
N VAL A 155 9.82 3.80 3.76
CA VAL A 155 8.81 4.71 3.20
C VAL A 155 7.48 4.49 3.93
N THR A 156 6.79 5.55 4.34
CA THR A 156 5.44 5.44 4.91
C THR A 156 4.43 5.03 3.84
N MET A 157 3.40 4.30 4.26
CA MET A 157 2.27 4.00 3.38
C MET A 157 1.28 5.17 3.32
N ASP A 158 1.07 5.87 4.45
CA ASP A 158 0.26 7.08 4.50
C ASP A 158 0.94 8.26 3.80
N ARG A 159 0.10 9.16 3.28
CA ARG A 159 0.49 10.41 2.64
C ARG A 159 0.18 11.57 3.57
N TYR A 160 1.06 12.56 3.57
CA TYR A 160 0.97 13.68 4.46
C TYR A 160 0.93 14.98 3.69
N SER A 161 0.07 15.90 4.14
CA SER A 161 0.00 17.24 3.60
C SER A 161 1.16 18.08 4.10
N ASP A 162 1.62 19.01 3.27
CA ASP A 162 2.57 20.06 3.65
C ASP A 162 1.93 21.19 4.48
N ARG A 163 0.64 21.09 4.79
CA ARG A 163 -0.13 22.04 5.60
C ARG A 163 -0.20 21.67 7.08
N VAL A 164 0.31 20.50 7.47
CA VAL A 164 0.34 20.03 8.86
C VAL A 164 1.76 20.00 9.40
N ASP A 165 1.92 19.94 10.73
CA ASP A 165 3.20 19.59 11.33
C ASP A 165 3.47 18.09 11.09
N LEU A 166 4.26 17.81 10.06
CA LEU A 166 4.59 16.45 9.66
C LEU A 166 5.32 15.68 10.77
N ASN A 167 6.16 16.34 11.57
CA ASN A 167 6.86 15.67 12.67
C ASN A 167 5.88 15.24 13.75
N GLU A 168 4.92 16.10 14.10
CA GLU A 168 3.90 15.76 15.08
C GLU A 168 2.99 14.64 14.56
N GLN A 169 2.57 14.71 13.29
CA GLN A 169 1.73 13.69 12.67
C GLN A 169 2.43 12.31 12.65
N ILE A 170 3.70 12.25 12.23
CA ILE A 170 4.49 11.00 12.24
C ILE A 170 4.63 10.46 13.67
N ARG A 171 4.91 11.31 14.66
CA ARG A 171 4.97 10.86 16.07
C ARG A 171 3.64 10.27 16.53
N ARG A 172 2.51 10.86 16.15
CA ARG A 172 1.18 10.33 16.50
C ARG A 172 0.93 8.98 15.83
N ASP A 173 1.14 8.90 14.53
CA ASP A 173 0.83 7.70 13.74
C ASP A 173 1.72 6.50 14.12
N PHE A 174 2.97 6.77 14.50
CA PHE A 174 3.93 5.74 14.92
C PHE A 174 4.12 5.66 16.44
N ARG A 175 3.26 6.31 17.25
CA ARG A 175 3.33 6.31 18.73
C ARG A 175 4.74 6.62 19.26
N SER A 176 5.38 7.63 18.68
CA SER A 176 6.74 8.09 18.96
C SER A 176 7.86 7.07 18.70
N LYS A 177 7.57 5.92 18.07
CA LYS A 177 8.60 4.93 17.69
C LYS A 177 9.38 5.31 16.44
N CYS A 178 8.91 6.32 15.70
CA CYS A 178 9.53 6.74 14.46
C CYS A 178 9.60 8.25 14.36
N GLU A 179 10.61 8.70 13.63
CA GLU A 179 10.78 10.08 13.19
C GLU A 179 11.08 10.13 11.70
N ILE A 180 11.01 11.32 11.10
CA ILE A 180 11.34 11.49 9.69
C ILE A 180 12.85 11.27 9.51
N ALA A 181 13.22 10.45 8.54
CA ALA A 181 14.62 10.20 8.22
C ALA A 181 15.28 11.45 7.61
N ASP A 182 16.60 11.56 7.77
CA ASP A 182 17.41 12.60 7.15
C ASP A 182 18.13 12.07 5.90
N TRP A 183 18.62 12.97 5.06
CA TRP A 183 19.48 12.64 3.91
C TRP A 183 20.68 11.79 4.34
N GLU A 184 21.30 12.15 5.47
CA GLU A 184 22.44 11.40 6.01
C GLU A 184 22.07 9.97 6.43
N ASP A 185 20.80 9.72 6.74
CA ASP A 185 20.33 8.36 7.05
C ASP A 185 20.22 7.51 5.77
N LEU A 186 19.70 8.08 4.66
CA LEU A 186 19.69 7.38 3.37
C LEU A 186 21.10 7.11 2.84
N LYS A 187 22.05 8.03 3.06
CA LYS A 187 23.45 7.84 2.63
C LYS A 187 24.15 6.69 3.36
N ARG A 188 23.66 6.30 4.54
CA ARG A 188 24.19 5.16 5.31
C ARG A 188 23.68 3.81 4.83
N ILE A 189 22.69 3.77 3.94
CA ILE A 189 22.18 2.54 3.34
C ILE A 189 23.22 2.02 2.34
N ARG A 190 23.75 0.82 2.61
CA ARG A 190 24.80 0.21 1.78
C ARG A 190 24.29 -0.24 0.42
N ASP A 191 23.12 -0.87 0.39
CA ASP A 191 22.46 -1.31 -0.83
C ASP A 191 21.15 -0.55 -1.03
N ILE A 192 21.24 0.52 -1.81
CA ILE A 192 20.10 1.40 -2.07
C ILE A 192 19.09 0.77 -3.04
N ASP A 193 19.55 -0.17 -3.87
CA ASP A 193 18.70 -0.87 -4.84
C ASP A 193 17.82 -1.89 -4.12
N GLU A 194 18.42 -2.69 -3.24
CA GLU A 194 17.69 -3.61 -2.37
C GLU A 194 16.73 -2.85 -1.44
N TRP A 195 17.18 -1.73 -0.84
CA TRP A 195 16.29 -0.91 -0.02
C TRP A 195 15.12 -0.34 -0.83
N ALA A 196 15.37 0.20 -2.03
CA ALA A 196 14.31 0.74 -2.88
C ALA A 196 13.33 -0.36 -3.32
N PHE A 197 13.84 -1.54 -3.66
CA PHE A 197 13.05 -2.73 -3.99
C PHE A 197 12.18 -3.18 -2.81
N ALA A 198 12.75 -3.30 -1.61
CA ALA A 198 12.03 -3.69 -0.40
C ALA A 198 10.97 -2.67 0.01
N ASN A 199 11.23 -1.39 -0.24
CA ASN A 199 10.27 -0.30 -0.03
C ASN A 199 9.31 -0.11 -1.22
N LYS A 200 9.40 -0.96 -2.24
CA LYS A 200 8.55 -0.98 -3.44
C LYS A 200 8.46 0.39 -4.12
N LEU A 201 9.56 1.14 -4.10
CA LEU A 201 9.61 2.47 -4.70
C LEU A 201 9.35 2.38 -6.21
N GLN A 202 8.39 3.16 -6.68
CA GLN A 202 8.05 3.24 -8.10
C GLN A 202 8.85 4.36 -8.78
N SER A 203 9.25 4.15 -10.04
CA SER A 203 9.89 5.21 -10.82
C SER A 203 8.99 6.45 -10.85
N GLY A 204 9.54 7.61 -10.51
CA GLY A 204 8.80 8.87 -10.38
C GLY A 204 8.24 9.13 -8.98
N GLN A 205 8.30 8.17 -8.07
CA GLN A 205 7.78 8.33 -6.72
C GLN A 205 8.63 9.29 -5.90
N THR A 206 7.97 10.10 -5.09
CA THR A 206 8.61 11.04 -4.17
C THR A 206 8.14 10.81 -2.73
N ALA A 207 9.01 11.04 -1.76
CA ALA A 207 8.66 11.05 -0.35
C ALA A 207 9.34 12.19 0.40
N PHE A 208 8.66 12.77 1.40
CA PHE A 208 9.23 13.75 2.31
C PHE A 208 10.43 13.16 3.03
N ILE A 209 11.46 13.99 3.23
CA ILE A 209 12.65 13.63 3.99
C ILE A 209 13.24 14.91 4.59
N ALA A 210 13.93 14.81 5.71
CA ALA A 210 14.63 15.94 6.30
C ALA A 210 16.02 16.13 5.68
N ARG A 211 16.51 17.37 5.73
CA ARG A 211 17.94 17.71 5.52
C ARG A 211 18.42 18.50 6.71
N ASN A 212 19.41 17.98 7.44
CA ASN A 212 19.90 18.55 8.69
C ASN A 212 18.76 18.84 9.68
N GLY A 213 17.81 17.91 9.81
CA GLY A 213 16.64 18.02 10.68
C GLY A 213 15.56 18.99 10.22
N LYS A 214 15.70 19.62 9.04
CA LYS A 214 14.71 20.56 8.49
C LYS A 214 13.95 19.92 7.33
N LEU A 215 12.63 20.10 7.32
CA LEU A 215 11.75 19.67 6.23
C LEU A 215 11.56 20.69 5.11
N LYS A 216 11.75 21.98 5.42
CA LYS A 216 11.54 23.09 4.47
C LYS A 216 12.87 23.55 3.90
N TYR A 217 12.93 23.65 2.57
CA TYR A 217 14.00 24.32 1.84
C TYR A 217 13.75 25.83 1.76
N SER A 218 12.50 26.22 1.51
CA SER A 218 12.04 27.62 1.47
C SER A 218 10.59 27.71 1.93
N ASN A 219 9.98 28.90 1.88
CA ASN A 219 8.59 29.11 2.28
C ASN A 219 7.59 28.24 1.50
N THR A 220 7.91 27.87 0.26
CA THR A 220 7.00 27.12 -0.64
C THR A 220 7.54 25.75 -1.04
N ARG A 221 8.74 25.37 -0.58
CA ARG A 221 9.41 24.14 -0.99
C ARG A 221 9.83 23.30 0.20
N TYR A 222 9.58 22.01 0.07
CA TYR A 222 9.96 20.98 1.03
C TYR A 222 11.03 20.09 0.43
N TYR A 223 11.79 19.44 1.30
CA TYR A 223 12.76 18.43 0.90
C TYR A 223 12.06 17.12 0.60
N PHE A 224 12.48 16.52 -0.51
CA PHE A 224 11.96 15.25 -1.00
C PHE A 224 13.12 14.38 -1.48
N VAL A 225 12.94 13.07 -1.37
CA VAL A 225 13.62 12.10 -2.23
C VAL A 225 12.72 11.81 -3.43
N HIS A 226 13.31 11.69 -4.62
CA HIS A 226 12.64 11.24 -5.83
C HIS A 226 13.37 10.01 -6.38
N TYR A 227 12.66 8.90 -6.54
CA TYR A 227 13.22 7.68 -7.12
C TYR A 227 13.03 7.69 -8.63
N ALA A 228 14.13 7.80 -9.38
CA ALA A 228 14.15 7.81 -10.84
C ALA A 228 15.30 6.94 -11.36
N PRO A 229 15.10 5.61 -11.48
CA PRO A 229 16.13 4.71 -11.99
C PRO A 229 16.55 5.02 -13.45
N ASN A 230 15.72 5.73 -14.20
CA ASN A 230 16.01 6.20 -15.56
C ASN A 230 16.55 7.64 -15.62
N GLY A 231 16.78 8.28 -14.47
CA GLY A 231 17.27 9.65 -14.36
C GLY A 231 16.30 10.75 -14.80
N LYS A 232 15.06 10.41 -15.16
CA LYS A 232 14.04 11.41 -15.57
C LYS A 232 13.41 12.04 -14.34
N LEU A 233 13.38 13.37 -14.33
CA LEU A 233 12.84 14.15 -13.22
C LEU A 233 11.70 15.06 -13.69
N PRO A 234 10.68 15.29 -12.85
CA PRO A 234 9.61 16.21 -13.17
C PRO A 234 10.12 17.66 -13.23
N ALA A 235 9.51 18.45 -14.11
CA ALA A 235 9.80 19.87 -14.21
C ALA A 235 9.54 20.58 -12.86
N GLY A 236 10.51 21.39 -12.42
CA GLY A 236 10.44 22.12 -11.16
C GLY A 236 10.99 21.37 -9.94
N PHE A 237 11.35 20.08 -10.04
CA PHE A 237 12.13 19.41 -9.01
C PHE A 237 13.57 19.92 -9.03
N LEU A 238 14.02 20.55 -7.94
CA LEU A 238 15.39 21.05 -7.82
C LEU A 238 16.24 19.97 -7.17
N VAL A 239 17.14 19.37 -7.95
CA VAL A 239 18.11 18.39 -7.44
C VAL A 239 19.21 19.11 -6.70
N HIS A 240 19.51 18.63 -5.51
CA HIS A 240 20.62 19.08 -4.68
C HIS A 240 21.72 18.02 -4.60
N GLU A 241 21.34 16.75 -4.60
CA GLU A 241 22.27 15.63 -4.44
C GLU A 241 21.66 14.33 -5.04
N LYS A 242 22.48 13.30 -5.25
CA LYS A 242 22.05 12.00 -5.77
C LYS A 242 22.71 10.86 -4.99
N ILE A 243 21.97 9.78 -4.77
CA ILE A 243 22.48 8.52 -4.18
C ILE A 243 22.29 7.41 -5.20
N GLY A 244 23.37 6.67 -5.50
CA GLY A 244 23.36 5.53 -6.41
C GLY A 244 22.89 5.82 -7.83
N GLY A 245 22.83 7.10 -8.25
CA GLY A 245 22.32 7.51 -9.56
C GLY A 245 20.81 7.36 -9.76
N LYS A 246 20.07 6.89 -8.75
CA LYS A 246 18.64 6.53 -8.86
C LYS A 246 17.76 7.24 -7.84
N LEU A 247 18.29 7.61 -6.66
CA LEU A 247 17.61 8.49 -5.73
C LEU A 247 18.13 9.91 -5.87
N PHE A 248 17.22 10.84 -6.11
CA PHE A 248 17.51 12.26 -6.27
C PHE A 248 16.99 13.00 -5.05
N LEU A 249 17.92 13.56 -4.27
CA LEU A 249 17.62 14.36 -3.11
C LEU A 249 17.44 15.80 -3.56
N GLY A 250 16.28 16.36 -3.28
CA GLY A 250 15.88 17.60 -3.90
C GLY A 250 14.86 18.36 -3.09
N SER A 251 14.37 19.42 -3.71
CA SER A 251 13.25 20.19 -3.17
C SER A 251 12.19 20.40 -4.24
N TRP A 252 10.94 20.46 -3.80
CA TRP A 252 9.80 20.70 -4.69
C TRP A 252 8.63 21.35 -3.92
N SER A 253 7.66 21.87 -4.65
CA SER A 253 6.42 22.39 -4.07
C SER A 253 5.59 21.25 -3.48
N GLY A 254 5.04 21.47 -2.28
CA GLY A 254 4.36 20.45 -1.49
C GLY A 254 2.94 20.16 -1.97
N VAL A 255 2.62 18.87 -2.01
CA VAL A 255 1.27 18.27 -2.05
C VAL A 255 1.32 17.01 -1.19
N GLU A 256 0.18 16.34 -0.98
CA GLU A 256 0.13 15.10 -0.20
C GLU A 256 1.05 14.01 -0.77
N ARG A 257 2.05 13.59 0.02
CA ARG A 257 3.04 12.57 -0.38
C ARG A 257 3.45 11.70 0.82
N PRO A 258 3.95 10.47 0.58
CA PRO A 258 4.60 9.68 1.62
C PRO A 258 5.79 10.41 2.26
N ALA A 259 6.29 9.88 3.38
CA ALA A 259 7.52 10.31 4.05
C ALA A 259 8.50 9.13 4.17
N ILE A 260 9.79 9.41 4.29
CA ILE A 260 10.78 8.43 4.74
C ILE A 260 10.89 8.58 6.25
N VAL A 261 10.71 7.48 6.99
CA VAL A 261 10.84 7.44 8.45
C VAL A 261 11.94 6.48 8.87
N LYS A 262 12.46 6.68 10.07
CA LYS A 262 13.37 5.75 10.75
C LYS A 262 12.88 5.46 12.15
N GLU A 263 13.29 4.31 12.68
CA GLU A 263 12.97 3.95 14.06
C GLU A 263 13.86 4.72 15.04
N VAL A 264 13.22 5.25 16.08
CA VAL A 264 13.91 5.89 17.20
C VAL A 264 14.28 4.80 18.19
N ARG A 265 15.57 4.72 18.55
CA ARG A 265 16.09 3.80 19.56
C ARG A 265 15.86 4.33 20.97
#